data_AF-X1QGE9-F1
#
_entry.id   AF-X1QGE9-F1
#
_cell.length_a   1.000
_cell.length_b   1.000
_cell.length_c   1.000
_cell.angle_alpha   90.00
_cell.angle_beta   90.00
_cell.angle_gamma   90.00
#
_symmetry.space_group_name_H-M   'P 1'
#
loop_
_entity.id
_entity.type
_entity.pdbx_description
1 polymer ?
#
loop_
_entity_poly.entity_id
_entity_poly.type
_entity_poly.pdbx_seq_one_letter_code
_entity_poly.pdbx_strand_id
1 'polypeptide(L)'
;MPDIENPTTYAEWFWKNSVDANVLRSEQIEKVLAPIAANIIDSLPDIEELPTNIAALFNAIKSPKDPALDNVLFKFTADLASSMAQRVLGHDMKGFDYKVNAYLQNTHMTPDVANILMMRKKVTPDFWLARQNDGGFSDGEGKAIYESLKPYPSMPDIIAYSRYQLDPLDPYPTTEKLFDIPSKDWPLWEWLSRQKLNTEQVSALYKRKFWDE
;
A
#
# COMPACT_ATOMS: atom_id res chain seq x y z
N MET A 1 53.49 -2.84 -4.23
CA MET A 1 52.49 -2.76 -3.14
C MET A 1 53.26 -2.43 -1.88
N PRO A 2 52.79 -1.49 -1.04
CA PRO A 2 53.44 -1.21 0.24
C PRO A 2 53.38 -2.48 1.11
N ASP A 3 54.47 -2.82 1.78
CA ASP A 3 54.54 -3.99 2.65
C ASP A 3 53.87 -3.64 3.99
N ILE A 4 52.66 -4.15 4.20
CA ILE A 4 51.82 -3.86 5.38
C ILE A 4 52.29 -4.70 6.58
N GLU A 5 52.98 -5.83 6.36
CA GLU A 5 53.44 -6.69 7.44
C GLU A 5 54.68 -6.09 8.13
N ASN A 6 55.61 -5.52 7.35
CA ASN A 6 56.83 -4.87 7.84
C ASN A 6 56.94 -3.41 7.37
N PRO A 7 56.23 -2.46 8.01
CA PRO A 7 56.24 -1.07 7.59
C PRO A 7 57.62 -0.45 7.82
N THR A 8 58.24 0.07 6.75
CA THR A 8 59.55 0.75 6.82
C THR A 8 59.42 2.26 6.82
N THR A 9 58.29 2.79 6.34
CA THR A 9 58.00 4.22 6.30
C THR A 9 56.85 4.59 7.24
N TYR A 10 56.80 5.85 7.68
CA TYR A 10 55.71 6.36 8.53
C TYR A 10 54.33 6.19 7.88
N ALA A 11 54.22 6.34 6.56
CA ALA A 11 52.98 6.15 5.82
C ALA A 11 52.49 4.68 5.87
N GLU A 12 53.40 3.71 5.72
CA GLU A 12 53.09 2.29 5.86
C GLU A 12 52.73 1.93 7.30
N TRP A 13 53.43 2.50 8.28
CA TRP A 13 53.11 2.31 9.70
C TRP A 13 51.73 2.85 10.04
N PHE A 14 51.40 4.07 9.59
CA PHE A 14 50.08 4.68 9.80
C PHE A 14 48.97 3.83 9.16
N TRP A 15 49.20 3.35 7.93
CA TRP A 15 48.24 2.50 7.23
C TRP A 15 48.03 1.16 7.94
N LYS A 16 49.12 0.49 8.36
CA LYS A 16 49.05 -0.75 9.14
C LYS A 16 48.25 -0.56 10.44
N ASN A 17 48.58 0.46 11.23
CA ASN A 17 47.86 0.72 12.48
C ASN A 17 46.39 1.07 12.24
N SER A 18 46.06 1.73 11.12
CA SER A 18 44.66 1.97 10.73
C SER A 18 43.93 0.68 10.35
N VAL A 19 44.61 -0.26 9.67
CA VAL A 19 44.04 -1.58 9.33
C VAL A 19 43.86 -2.41 10.61
N ASP A 20 44.86 -2.46 11.49
CA ASP A 20 44.79 -3.16 12.77
C ASP A 20 43.67 -2.61 13.67
N ALA A 21 43.49 -1.29 13.70
CA ALA A 21 42.38 -0.65 14.42
C ALA A 21 41.00 -1.01 13.83
N ASN A 22 40.90 -1.16 12.50
CA ASN A 22 39.67 -1.59 11.86
C ASN A 22 39.35 -3.06 12.14
N VAL A 23 40.37 -3.94 12.17
CA VAL A 23 40.21 -5.36 12.55
C VAL A 23 39.75 -5.47 14.00
N LEU A 24 40.41 -4.76 14.93
CA LEU A 24 40.00 -4.75 16.34
C LEU A 24 38.57 -4.23 16.55
N ARG A 25 38.16 -3.22 15.77
CA ARG A 25 36.78 -2.71 15.80
C ARG A 25 35.79 -3.75 15.27
N SER A 26 36.13 -4.44 14.18
CA SER A 26 35.32 -5.52 13.59
C SER A 26 35.10 -6.66 14.59
N GLU A 27 36.17 -7.15 15.22
CA GLU A 27 36.11 -8.19 16.25
C GLU A 27 35.24 -7.78 17.46
N GLN A 28 35.30 -6.50 17.86
CA GLN A 28 34.45 -5.99 18.94
C GLN A 28 32.97 -5.92 18.54
N ILE A 29 32.67 -5.50 17.32
CA ILE A 29 31.32 -5.43 16.77
C ILE A 29 30.72 -6.84 16.69
N GLU A 30 31.47 -7.80 16.15
CA GLU A 30 31.06 -9.20 16.05
C GLU A 30 30.79 -9.78 17.45
N LYS A 31 31.74 -9.63 18.38
CA LYS A 31 31.63 -10.18 19.74
C LYS A 31 30.42 -9.66 20.51
N VAL A 32 30.00 -8.41 20.27
CA VAL A 32 28.88 -7.79 20.98
C VAL A 32 27.55 -8.02 20.26
N LEU A 33 27.50 -7.88 18.93
CA LEU A 33 26.24 -7.85 18.17
C LEU A 33 25.85 -9.20 17.59
N ALA A 34 26.81 -10.06 17.19
CA ALA A 34 26.51 -11.38 16.64
C ALA A 34 25.66 -12.26 17.58
N PRO A 35 25.95 -12.36 18.91
CA PRO A 35 25.10 -13.15 19.81
C PRO A 35 23.68 -12.55 19.97
N ILE A 36 23.53 -11.23 19.87
CA ILE A 36 22.21 -10.57 19.92
C ILE A 36 21.42 -10.91 18.66
N ALA A 37 22.04 -10.79 17.49
CA ALA A 37 21.41 -11.13 16.22
C ALA A 37 21.06 -12.63 16.14
N ALA A 38 21.95 -13.51 16.61
CA ALA A 38 21.72 -14.96 16.60
C ALA A 38 20.50 -15.36 17.45
N ASN A 39 20.41 -14.88 18.69
CA ASN A 39 19.27 -15.16 19.56
C ASN A 39 17.94 -14.70 18.95
N ILE A 40 17.92 -13.55 18.27
CA ILE A 40 16.71 -13.03 17.63
C ILE A 40 16.34 -13.90 16.43
N ILE A 41 17.29 -14.20 15.56
CA ILE A 41 17.04 -15.02 14.38
C ILE A 41 16.58 -16.42 14.83
N ASP A 42 17.21 -17.04 15.82
CA ASP A 42 16.81 -18.36 16.36
C ASP A 42 15.42 -18.36 17.01
N SER A 43 14.90 -17.21 17.42
CA SER A 43 13.56 -17.06 17.99
C SER A 43 12.44 -16.88 16.96
N LEU A 44 12.78 -16.75 15.67
CA LEU A 44 11.79 -16.60 14.61
C LEU A 44 11.12 -17.95 14.29
N PRO A 45 9.78 -18.04 14.32
CA PRO A 45 9.09 -19.23 13.85
C PRO A 45 9.29 -19.40 12.34
N ASP A 46 9.30 -20.66 11.88
CA ASP A 46 9.28 -21.04 10.47
C ASP A 46 10.49 -20.57 9.64
N ILE A 47 11.65 -20.39 10.26
CA ILE A 47 12.90 -20.04 9.57
C ILE A 47 13.31 -21.05 8.49
N GLU A 48 12.88 -22.31 8.66
CA GLU A 48 13.14 -23.41 7.73
C GLU A 48 12.33 -23.28 6.43
N GLU A 49 11.27 -22.45 6.42
CA GLU A 49 10.45 -22.18 5.23
C GLU A 49 10.97 -21.00 4.38
N LEU A 50 12.03 -20.32 4.84
CA LEU A 50 12.59 -19.19 4.11
C LEU A 50 13.22 -19.64 2.78
N PRO A 51 13.07 -18.84 1.71
CA PRO A 51 13.82 -19.02 0.48
C PRO A 51 15.33 -19.13 0.76
N THR A 52 16.01 -20.04 0.06
CA THR A 52 17.39 -20.48 0.37
C THR A 52 18.39 -19.31 0.43
N ASN A 53 18.16 -18.26 -0.35
CA ASN A 53 18.98 -17.05 -0.38
C ASN A 53 18.82 -16.17 0.87
N ILE A 54 17.63 -16.13 1.47
CA ILE A 54 17.36 -15.37 2.70
C ILE A 54 17.91 -16.15 3.91
N ALA A 55 17.74 -17.48 3.92
CA ALA A 55 18.34 -18.35 4.93
C ALA A 55 19.88 -18.24 4.96
N ALA A 56 20.51 -18.16 3.78
CA ALA A 56 21.96 -17.96 3.67
C ALA A 56 22.41 -16.61 4.27
N LEU A 57 21.67 -15.53 4.03
CA LEU A 57 21.93 -14.22 4.61
C LEU A 57 21.80 -14.24 6.14
N PHE A 58 20.75 -14.87 6.68
CA PHE A 58 20.55 -14.98 8.11
C PHE A 58 21.64 -15.80 8.80
N ASN A 59 22.09 -16.89 8.18
CA ASN A 59 23.24 -17.65 8.67
C ASN A 59 24.54 -16.83 8.63
N ALA A 60 24.72 -15.97 7.62
CA ALA A 60 25.86 -15.06 7.54
C ALA A 60 25.80 -13.95 8.60
N ILE A 61 24.62 -13.52 9.04
CA ILE A 61 24.43 -12.55 10.13
C ILE A 61 24.61 -13.21 11.52
N LYS A 62 24.19 -14.47 11.68
CA LYS A 62 24.40 -15.26 12.92
C LYS A 62 25.88 -15.48 13.24
N SER A 63 26.71 -15.66 12.21
CA SER A 63 28.15 -15.85 12.34
C SER A 63 28.85 -15.10 11.20
N PRO A 64 29.04 -13.77 11.33
CA PRO A 64 29.74 -12.98 10.35
C PRO A 64 31.22 -13.32 10.40
N LYS A 65 31.75 -13.94 9.33
CA LYS A 65 33.18 -14.27 9.21
C LYS A 65 33.95 -13.27 8.36
N ASP A 66 33.25 -12.27 7.82
CA ASP A 66 33.79 -11.27 6.91
C ASP A 66 33.48 -9.86 7.44
N PRO A 67 34.50 -9.00 7.63
CA PRO A 67 34.33 -7.60 8.02
C PRO A 67 33.38 -6.80 7.11
N ALA A 68 33.15 -7.23 5.87
CA ALA A 68 32.17 -6.62 4.98
C ALA A 68 30.72 -6.73 5.50
N LEU A 69 30.44 -7.70 6.37
CA LEU A 69 29.12 -7.95 6.97
C LEU A 69 28.88 -7.14 8.25
N ASP A 70 29.88 -6.47 8.81
CA ASP A 70 29.75 -5.69 10.05
C ASP A 70 28.69 -4.60 9.93
N ASN A 71 28.68 -3.88 8.80
CA ASN A 71 27.68 -2.84 8.53
C ASN A 71 26.27 -3.43 8.40
N VAL A 72 26.14 -4.66 7.90
CA VAL A 72 24.85 -5.35 7.75
C VAL A 72 24.36 -5.81 9.12
N LEU A 73 25.23 -6.42 9.93
CA LEU A 73 24.95 -6.82 11.30
C LEU A 73 24.55 -5.62 12.17
N PHE A 74 25.30 -4.53 12.08
CA PHE A 74 25.02 -3.29 12.80
C PHE A 74 23.66 -2.69 12.41
N LYS A 75 23.35 -2.60 11.11
CA LYS A 75 22.04 -2.09 10.65
C LYS A 75 20.90 -2.99 11.09
N PHE A 76 21.03 -4.29 10.92
CA PHE A 76 20.01 -5.26 11.34
C PHE A 76 19.70 -5.16 12.84
N THR A 77 20.73 -5.13 13.68
CA THR A 77 20.56 -5.00 15.14
C THR A 77 20.04 -3.62 15.55
N ALA A 78 20.45 -2.54 14.86
CA ALA A 78 19.94 -1.19 15.10
C ALA A 78 18.45 -1.05 14.71
N ASP A 79 18.04 -1.60 13.57
CA ASP A 79 16.65 -1.58 13.10
C ASP A 79 15.74 -2.39 14.03
N LEU A 80 16.23 -3.51 14.56
CA LEU A 80 15.53 -4.29 15.59
C LEU A 80 15.41 -3.54 16.90
N ALA A 81 16.49 -2.95 17.39
CA ALA A 81 16.48 -2.12 18.60
C ALA A 81 15.52 -0.94 18.44
N SER A 82 15.52 -0.30 17.27
CA SER A 82 14.58 0.77 16.92
C SER A 82 13.13 0.26 16.89
N SER A 83 12.86 -0.88 16.25
CA SER A 83 11.52 -1.48 16.19
C SER A 83 10.98 -1.90 17.57
N MET A 84 11.85 -2.44 18.43
CA MET A 84 11.51 -2.76 19.82
C MET A 84 11.30 -1.49 20.66
N ALA A 85 12.17 -0.49 20.51
CA ALA A 85 12.01 0.80 21.16
C ALA A 85 10.72 1.49 20.71
N GLN A 86 10.35 1.40 19.44
CA GLN A 86 9.10 1.96 18.90
C GLN A 86 7.86 1.24 19.45
N ARG A 87 7.95 -0.07 19.73
CA ARG A 87 6.90 -0.83 20.43
C ARG A 87 6.75 -0.47 21.91
N VAL A 88 7.85 -0.09 22.59
CA VAL A 88 7.85 0.23 24.03
C VAL A 88 7.63 1.73 24.31
N LEU A 89 8.15 2.60 23.45
CA LEU A 89 8.18 4.07 23.57
C LEU A 89 7.32 4.76 22.51
N GLY A 90 6.36 4.04 21.91
CA GLY A 90 5.64 4.47 20.69
C GLY A 90 4.88 5.80 20.78
N HIS A 91 4.73 6.40 21.97
CA HIS A 91 4.23 7.76 22.11
C HIS A 91 5.35 8.82 21.99
N ASP A 92 6.52 8.57 22.58
CA ASP A 92 7.63 9.53 22.64
C ASP A 92 8.48 9.56 21.35
N MET A 93 8.45 8.47 20.57
CA MET A 93 9.16 8.40 19.27
C MET A 93 8.41 9.06 18.11
N LYS A 94 7.12 9.40 18.23
CA LYS A 94 6.37 10.04 17.15
C LYS A 94 7.02 11.34 16.66
N GLY A 95 7.57 12.13 17.58
CA GLY A 95 8.27 13.36 17.24
C GLY A 95 9.57 13.14 16.44
N PHE A 96 10.24 12.01 16.66
CA PHE A 96 11.39 11.59 15.86
C PHE A 96 10.93 11.07 14.48
N ASP A 97 9.91 10.21 14.44
CA ASP A 97 9.34 9.69 13.20
C ASP A 97 8.87 10.82 12.26
N TYR A 98 8.20 11.85 12.79
CA TYR A 98 7.81 13.02 11.98
C TYR A 98 9.01 13.77 11.40
N LYS A 99 10.12 13.91 12.15
CA LYS A 99 11.34 14.58 11.66
C LYS A 99 12.05 13.75 10.60
N VAL A 100 12.12 12.43 10.79
CA VAL A 100 12.70 11.51 9.81
C VAL A 100 11.86 11.50 8.53
N ASN A 101 10.54 11.40 8.64
CA ASN A 101 9.65 11.44 7.48
C ASN A 101 9.68 12.79 6.76
N ALA A 102 9.83 13.92 7.48
CA ALA A 102 9.99 15.24 6.87
C ALA A 102 11.32 15.38 6.11
N TYR A 103 12.39 14.75 6.60
CA TYR A 103 13.70 14.75 5.96
C TYR A 103 13.77 13.82 4.75
N LEU A 104 13.28 12.59 4.88
CA LEU A 104 13.35 11.57 3.83
C LEU A 104 12.24 11.71 2.79
N GLN A 105 11.08 12.27 3.16
CA GLN A 105 9.91 12.43 2.29
C GLN A 105 9.49 11.14 1.59
N ASN A 106 9.69 10.01 2.26
CA ASN A 106 9.45 8.67 1.75
C ASN A 106 7.99 8.21 1.90
N THR A 107 7.13 9.01 2.52
CA THR A 107 5.70 8.70 2.60
C THR A 107 5.02 9.04 1.28
N HIS A 108 4.67 8.01 0.52
CA HIS A 108 3.92 8.17 -0.72
C HIS A 108 2.42 8.33 -0.42
N MET A 109 1.74 9.10 -1.26
CA MET A 109 0.28 9.19 -1.24
C MET A 109 -0.32 7.83 -1.60
N THR A 110 -1.37 7.42 -0.89
CA THR A 110 -2.05 6.15 -1.16
C THR A 110 -2.78 6.14 -2.51
N PRO A 111 -2.95 4.97 -3.15
CA PRO A 111 -3.71 4.81 -4.38
C PRO A 111 -5.13 5.42 -4.32
N ASP A 112 -5.80 5.33 -3.18
CA ASP A 112 -7.15 5.88 -2.98
C ASP A 112 -7.18 7.41 -3.09
N VAL A 113 -6.23 8.09 -2.46
CA VAL A 113 -6.12 9.54 -2.55
C VAL A 113 -5.72 9.94 -3.96
N ALA A 114 -4.84 9.16 -4.62
CA ALA A 114 -4.49 9.35 -6.03
C ALA A 114 -5.72 9.27 -6.94
N ASN A 115 -6.60 8.29 -6.73
CA ASN A 115 -7.85 8.11 -7.47
C ASN A 115 -8.77 9.35 -7.33
N ILE A 116 -8.93 9.86 -6.11
CA ILE A 116 -9.74 11.06 -5.85
C ILE A 116 -9.16 12.28 -6.57
N LEU A 117 -7.85 12.49 -6.49
CA LEU A 117 -7.21 13.62 -7.16
C LEU A 117 -7.28 13.50 -8.69
N MET A 118 -7.18 12.29 -9.22
CA MET A 118 -7.32 12.03 -10.65
C MET A 118 -8.74 12.33 -11.14
N MET A 119 -9.78 11.88 -10.41
CA MET A 119 -11.17 12.24 -10.69
C MET A 119 -11.41 13.76 -10.69
N ARG A 120 -10.70 14.50 -9.81
CA ARG A 120 -10.79 15.96 -9.69
C ARG A 120 -9.87 16.72 -10.66
N LYS A 121 -9.17 16.01 -11.56
CA LYS A 121 -8.19 16.58 -12.50
C LYS A 121 -7.10 17.42 -11.80
N LYS A 122 -6.65 16.98 -10.63
CA LYS A 122 -5.61 17.65 -9.83
C LYS A 122 -4.22 17.06 -10.00
N VAL A 123 -4.11 15.91 -10.65
CA VAL A 123 -2.86 15.21 -10.94
C VAL A 123 -2.84 14.75 -12.40
N THR A 124 -1.65 14.44 -12.92
CA THR A 124 -1.48 13.87 -14.27
C THR A 124 -1.71 12.34 -14.24
N PRO A 125 -2.06 11.73 -15.39
CA PRO A 125 -2.17 10.28 -15.50
C PRO A 125 -0.88 9.54 -15.10
N ASP A 126 0.28 10.07 -15.49
CA ASP A 126 1.58 9.47 -15.16
C ASP A 126 1.85 9.47 -13.66
N PHE A 127 1.51 10.57 -12.98
CA PHE A 127 1.63 10.68 -11.53
C PHE A 127 0.66 9.72 -10.83
N TRP A 128 -0.58 9.60 -11.34
CA TRP A 128 -1.56 8.65 -10.84
C TRP A 128 -1.08 7.20 -11.00
N LEU A 129 -0.53 6.84 -12.17
CA LEU A 129 -0.06 5.49 -12.46
C LEU A 129 1.11 5.11 -11.56
N ALA A 130 2.07 6.02 -11.34
CA ALA A 130 3.16 5.81 -10.40
C ALA A 130 2.63 5.47 -9.00
N ARG A 131 1.58 6.14 -8.53
CA ARG A 131 0.96 5.84 -7.23
C ARG A 131 0.20 4.51 -7.20
N GLN A 132 -0.43 4.09 -8.29
CA GLN A 132 -1.03 2.75 -8.37
C GLN A 132 0.04 1.66 -8.29
N ASN A 133 1.16 1.85 -8.99
CA ASN A 133 2.29 0.92 -8.98
C ASN A 133 2.99 0.88 -7.62
N ASP A 134 3.14 2.02 -6.94
CA ASP A 134 3.64 2.09 -5.56
C ASP A 134 2.74 1.28 -4.59
N GLY A 135 1.44 1.18 -4.89
CA GLY A 135 0.47 0.35 -4.16
C GLY A 135 0.47 -1.13 -4.55
N GLY A 136 1.25 -1.54 -5.54
CA GLY A 136 1.32 -2.91 -6.04
C GLY A 136 0.23 -3.30 -7.03
N PHE A 137 -0.58 -2.35 -7.51
CA PHE A 137 -1.60 -2.62 -8.53
C PHE A 137 -0.99 -2.67 -9.92
N SER A 138 -1.47 -3.59 -10.76
CA SER A 138 -1.21 -3.52 -12.20
C SER A 138 -1.97 -2.34 -12.84
N ASP A 139 -1.50 -1.84 -13.98
CA ASP A 139 -2.17 -0.76 -14.74
C ASP A 139 -3.67 -1.05 -14.97
N GLY A 140 -4.01 -2.31 -15.24
CA GLY A 140 -5.38 -2.77 -15.45
C GLY A 140 -6.22 -2.73 -14.18
N GLU A 141 -5.71 -3.25 -13.07
CA GLU A 141 -6.40 -3.27 -11.78
C GLU A 141 -6.56 -1.86 -11.21
N GLY A 142 -5.50 -1.04 -11.27
CA GLY A 142 -5.55 0.36 -10.85
C GLY A 142 -6.62 1.13 -11.62
N LYS A 143 -6.75 0.90 -12.93
CA LYS A 143 -7.81 1.49 -13.75
C LYS A 143 -9.19 0.96 -13.36
N ALA A 144 -9.35 -0.34 -13.11
CA ALA A 144 -10.64 -0.91 -12.70
C ALA A 144 -11.12 -0.33 -11.36
N ILE A 145 -10.22 -0.21 -10.38
CA ILE A 145 -10.50 0.41 -9.09
C ILE A 145 -10.89 1.88 -9.29
N TYR A 146 -10.11 2.63 -10.06
CA TYR A 146 -10.41 4.02 -10.38
C TYR A 146 -11.80 4.21 -11.01
N GLU A 147 -12.17 3.36 -11.97
CA GLU A 147 -13.50 3.39 -12.60
C GLU A 147 -14.61 3.04 -11.60
N SER A 148 -14.37 2.06 -10.70
CA SER A 148 -15.36 1.67 -9.69
C SER A 148 -15.65 2.75 -8.64
N LEU A 149 -14.70 3.66 -8.41
CA LEU A 149 -14.86 4.77 -7.46
C LEU A 149 -15.62 5.96 -8.03
N LYS A 150 -15.85 5.98 -9.35
CA LYS A 150 -16.65 7.05 -9.96
C LYS A 150 -18.10 6.90 -9.49
N PRO A 151 -18.80 8.02 -9.22
CA PRO A 151 -20.22 7.97 -8.91
C PRO A 151 -20.98 7.25 -10.02
N TYR A 152 -21.67 6.17 -9.66
CA TYR A 152 -22.55 5.44 -10.57
C TYR A 152 -24.01 5.72 -10.21
N PRO A 153 -24.91 5.91 -11.20
CA PRO A 153 -26.32 6.15 -10.93
C PRO A 153 -26.96 5.03 -10.11
N SER A 154 -27.97 5.36 -9.32
CA SER A 154 -28.73 4.35 -8.59
C SER A 154 -29.59 3.52 -9.53
N MET A 155 -29.96 2.30 -9.13
CA MET A 155 -30.78 1.42 -9.97
C MET A 155 -32.09 2.07 -10.46
N PRO A 156 -32.88 2.76 -9.60
CA PRO A 156 -34.07 3.47 -10.07
C PRO A 156 -33.77 4.55 -11.13
N ASP A 157 -32.64 5.25 -11.04
CA ASP A 157 -32.24 6.27 -12.03
C ASP A 157 -31.89 5.64 -13.38
N ILE A 158 -31.23 4.47 -13.38
CA ILE A 158 -30.90 3.72 -14.60
C ILE A 158 -32.18 3.24 -15.29
N ILE A 159 -33.16 2.76 -14.52
CA ILE A 159 -34.45 2.31 -15.06
C ILE A 159 -35.25 3.51 -15.57
N ALA A 160 -35.27 4.63 -14.83
CA ALA A 160 -35.90 5.86 -15.29
C ALA A 160 -35.29 6.36 -16.60
N TYR A 161 -33.95 6.39 -16.69
CA TYR A 161 -33.22 6.69 -17.93
C TYR A 161 -33.65 5.76 -19.06
N SER A 162 -33.74 4.46 -18.81
CA SER A 162 -34.15 3.45 -19.79
C SER A 162 -35.59 3.69 -20.30
N ARG A 163 -36.51 4.06 -19.41
CA ARG A 163 -37.90 4.40 -19.78
C ARG A 163 -38.01 5.67 -20.63
N TYR A 164 -37.16 6.67 -20.37
CA TYR A 164 -37.20 7.93 -21.10
C TYR A 164 -36.49 7.90 -22.45
N GLN A 165 -35.42 7.11 -22.57
CA GLN A 165 -34.57 7.13 -23.76
C GLN A 165 -35.06 6.20 -24.89
N LEU A 166 -35.70 5.08 -24.55
CA LEU A 166 -35.98 4.00 -25.51
C LEU A 166 -37.44 3.53 -25.45
N ASP A 167 -37.78 2.67 -24.47
CA ASP A 167 -39.11 2.09 -24.34
C ASP A 167 -39.69 2.36 -22.93
N PRO A 168 -40.74 3.20 -22.83
CA PRO A 168 -41.40 3.46 -21.56
C PRO A 168 -42.06 2.24 -20.92
N LEU A 169 -42.46 1.24 -21.72
CA LEU A 169 -43.23 0.08 -21.29
C LEU A 169 -42.33 -1.11 -20.95
N ASP A 170 -41.22 -1.29 -21.69
CA ASP A 170 -40.23 -2.35 -21.43
C ASP A 170 -38.79 -1.81 -21.29
N PRO A 171 -38.41 -1.30 -20.10
CA PRO A 171 -37.06 -0.78 -19.87
C PRO A 171 -36.01 -1.87 -19.63
N TYR A 172 -36.40 -3.15 -19.53
CA TYR A 172 -35.48 -4.24 -19.14
C TYR A 172 -34.27 -4.37 -20.09
N PRO A 173 -34.44 -4.45 -21.43
CA PRO A 173 -33.32 -4.71 -22.35
C PRO A 173 -32.28 -3.60 -22.37
N THR A 174 -32.65 -2.39 -21.96
CA THR A 174 -31.72 -1.26 -21.86
C THR A 174 -31.01 -1.25 -20.52
N THR A 175 -31.76 -1.54 -19.45
CA THR A 175 -31.22 -1.55 -18.09
C THR A 175 -30.19 -2.68 -17.94
N GLU A 176 -30.46 -3.86 -18.51
CA GLU A 176 -29.54 -5.02 -18.51
C GLU A 176 -28.19 -4.74 -19.19
N LYS A 177 -28.14 -3.83 -20.17
CA LYS A 177 -26.87 -3.41 -20.82
C LYS A 177 -26.02 -2.51 -19.93
N LEU A 178 -26.64 -1.83 -18.97
CA LEU A 178 -25.97 -0.85 -18.10
C LEU A 178 -25.68 -1.42 -16.71
N PHE A 179 -26.47 -2.39 -16.26
CA PHE A 179 -26.30 -3.00 -14.95
C PHE A 179 -26.70 -4.47 -15.00
N ASP A 180 -25.89 -5.32 -14.38
CA ASP A 180 -26.18 -6.75 -14.25
C ASP A 180 -27.30 -6.96 -13.20
N ILE A 181 -28.51 -7.25 -13.68
CA ILE A 181 -29.70 -7.45 -12.85
C ILE A 181 -30.12 -8.92 -12.96
N PRO A 182 -30.14 -9.66 -11.84
CA PRO A 182 -30.72 -11.00 -11.84
C PRO A 182 -32.20 -10.94 -12.26
N SER A 183 -32.61 -11.73 -13.25
CA SER A 183 -33.99 -11.70 -13.77
C SER A 183 -35.06 -11.97 -12.70
N LYS A 184 -34.71 -12.69 -11.63
CA LYS A 184 -35.57 -12.92 -10.46
C LYS A 184 -35.90 -11.65 -9.66
N ASP A 185 -34.99 -10.68 -9.67
CA ASP A 185 -35.09 -9.43 -8.88
C ASP A 185 -35.69 -8.29 -9.72
N TRP A 186 -35.79 -8.48 -11.05
CA TRP A 186 -36.34 -7.49 -11.97
C TRP A 186 -37.76 -7.00 -11.59
N PRO A 187 -38.74 -7.87 -11.27
CA PRO A 187 -40.09 -7.40 -10.95
C PRO A 187 -40.14 -6.42 -9.76
N LEU A 188 -39.24 -6.60 -8.78
CA LEU A 188 -39.11 -5.71 -7.64
C LEU A 188 -38.59 -4.33 -8.06
N TRP A 189 -37.49 -4.32 -8.82
CA TRP A 189 -36.89 -3.07 -9.31
C TRP A 189 -37.80 -2.32 -10.27
N GLU A 190 -38.48 -3.05 -11.15
CA GLU A 190 -39.45 -2.48 -12.06
C GLU A 190 -40.57 -1.76 -11.30
N TRP A 191 -41.12 -2.39 -10.26
CA TRP A 191 -42.14 -1.77 -9.40
C TRP A 191 -41.64 -0.53 -8.66
N LEU A 192 -40.43 -0.59 -8.07
CA LEU A 192 -39.85 0.51 -7.31
C LEU A 192 -39.52 1.73 -8.19
N SER A 193 -39.17 1.50 -9.46
CA SER A 193 -38.83 2.55 -10.43
C SER A 193 -40.03 3.31 -11.01
N ARG A 194 -41.26 2.79 -10.83
CA ARG A 194 -42.46 3.43 -11.39
C ARG A 194 -42.70 4.77 -10.72
N GLN A 195 -42.94 5.81 -11.51
CA GLN A 195 -43.37 7.09 -11.00
C GLN A 195 -44.73 6.94 -10.33
N LYS A 196 -44.78 7.28 -9.04
CA LYS A 196 -46.01 7.28 -8.26
C LYS A 196 -46.52 8.71 -8.20
N LEU A 197 -47.79 8.90 -8.56
CA LEU A 197 -48.43 10.21 -8.41
C LEU A 197 -48.51 10.55 -6.93
N ASN A 198 -48.14 11.78 -6.58
CA ASN A 198 -48.33 12.28 -5.23
C ASN A 198 -49.81 12.66 -5.00
N THR A 199 -50.19 12.86 -3.74
CA THR A 199 -51.59 13.14 -3.36
C THR A 199 -52.17 14.38 -4.07
N GLU A 200 -51.34 15.40 -4.31
CA GLU A 200 -51.78 16.62 -5.00
C GLU A 200 -52.08 16.37 -6.48
N GLN A 201 -51.22 15.61 -7.16
CA GLN A 201 -51.42 15.20 -8.54
C GLN A 201 -52.68 14.35 -8.69
N VAL A 202 -52.90 13.39 -7.77
CA VAL A 202 -54.11 12.57 -7.74
C VAL A 202 -55.34 13.45 -7.50
N SER A 203 -55.31 14.37 -6.52
CA SER A 203 -56.42 15.30 -6.26
C SER A 203 -56.75 16.18 -7.46
N ALA A 204 -55.73 16.66 -8.19
CA ALA A 204 -55.91 17.46 -9.38
C ALA A 204 -56.56 16.65 -10.52
N LEU A 205 -56.16 15.40 -10.73
CA LEU A 205 -56.76 14.51 -11.73
C LEU A 205 -58.21 14.16 -11.38
N TYR A 206 -58.48 13.87 -10.11
CA TYR A 206 -59.83 13.59 -9.60
C TYR A 206 -60.78 14.76 -9.82
N LYS A 207 -60.37 15.99 -9.43
CA LYS A 207 -61.17 17.22 -9.67
C LYS A 207 -61.44 17.48 -11.16
N ARG A 208 -60.53 17.06 -12.03
CA ARG A 208 -60.65 17.21 -13.49
C ARG A 208 -61.39 16.05 -14.16
N LYS A 209 -61.88 15.07 -13.41
CA LYS A 209 -62.60 13.88 -13.92
C LYS A 209 -61.77 13.03 -14.90
N PHE A 210 -60.45 13.01 -14.73
CA PHE A 210 -59.55 12.11 -15.45
C PHE A 210 -59.16 10.88 -14.62
N TRP A 211 -59.73 10.75 -13.43
CA TRP A 211 -59.48 9.65 -12.50
C TRP A 211 -60.78 9.40 -11.73
N ASP A 212 -61.30 8.18 -11.81
CA ASP A 212 -62.49 7.71 -11.08
C ASP A 212 -62.08 6.81 -9.90
N GLU A 213 -62.99 6.56 -8.95
CA GLU A 213 -62.74 5.72 -7.76
C GLU A 213 -62.21 4.32 -8.08
#